data_AF-A0A5C5WZQ9-F1
#
_entry.id   AF-A0A5C5WZQ9-F1
#
_cell.length_a   1.000
_cell.length_b   1.000
_cell.length_c   1.000
_cell.angle_alpha   90.00
_cell.angle_beta   90.00
_cell.angle_gamma   90.00
#
_symmetry.space_group_name_H-M   'P 1'
#
loop_
_entity.id
_entity.type
_entity.pdbx_description
1 polymer ?
#
loop_
_entity_poly.entity_id
_entity_poly.type
_entity_poly.pdbx_seq_one_letter_code
_entity_poly.pdbx_strand_id
1 'polypeptide(L)'
;MTNREIDQKAAIMIVIEHLGDIPPGTKCSAVFFDTERVRREQEFHAKLYSQNGVHDPEIRRAMVAANVPSEPYWLVSLKPGEAALGGETHFHRVDDRTGKVLAEPS
;
A
#
# COMPACT_ATOMS: atom_id res chain seq x y z
N MET A 1 5.50 -24.79 5.27
CA MET A 1 4.36 -23.86 5.07
C MET A 1 4.35 -23.54 3.58
N THR A 2 3.35 -24.02 2.86
CA THR A 2 3.21 -23.74 1.43
C THR A 2 2.97 -22.24 1.28
N ASN A 3 3.90 -21.55 0.61
CA ASN A 3 3.81 -20.13 0.28
C ASN A 3 2.57 -19.98 -0.62
N ARG A 4 1.41 -19.67 -0.04
CA ARG A 4 0.23 -19.31 -0.83
C ARG A 4 0.53 -17.94 -1.40
N GLU A 5 0.75 -17.85 -2.70
CA GLU A 5 0.71 -16.58 -3.40
C GLU A 5 -0.65 -15.93 -3.09
N ILE A 6 -0.61 -14.74 -2.51
CA ILE A 6 -1.81 -13.94 -2.26
C ILE A 6 -2.29 -13.49 -3.63
N ASP A 7 -3.53 -13.81 -3.98
CA ASP A 7 -4.16 -13.25 -5.17
C ASP A 7 -4.88 -11.93 -4.84
N GLN A 8 -5.35 -11.25 -5.88
CA GLN A 8 -6.04 -9.96 -5.75
C GLN A 8 -7.23 -10.03 -4.78
N LYS A 9 -7.99 -11.12 -4.81
CA LYS A 9 -9.18 -11.31 -3.97
C LYS A 9 -8.77 -11.51 -2.51
N ALA A 10 -7.75 -12.33 -2.27
CA ALA A 10 -7.22 -12.57 -0.93
C ALA A 10 -6.70 -11.28 -0.29
N ALA A 11 -5.97 -10.45 -1.04
CA ALA A 11 -5.50 -9.15 -0.55
C ALA A 11 -6.66 -8.24 -0.12
N ILE A 12 -7.73 -8.16 -0.92
CA ILE A 12 -8.93 -7.38 -0.59
C ILE A 12 -9.60 -7.91 0.68
N MET A 13 -9.78 -9.24 0.77
CA MET A 13 -10.43 -9.86 1.93
C MET A 13 -9.66 -9.62 3.24
N ILE A 14 -8.32 -9.69 3.19
CA ILE A 14 -7.46 -9.37 4.34
C ILE A 14 -7.74 -7.95 4.86
N VAL A 15 -7.88 -6.97 3.97
CA VAL A 15 -8.16 -5.58 4.36
C VAL A 15 -9.58 -5.43 4.91
N ILE A 16 -10.57 -6.08 4.29
CA ILE A 16 -11.96 -6.07 4.79
C ILE A 16 -12.02 -6.67 6.21
N GLU A 17 -11.37 -7.81 6.43
CA GLU A 17 -11.31 -8.46 7.74
C GLU A 17 -10.57 -7.62 8.77
N HIS A 18 -9.49 -6.94 8.37
CA HIS A 18 -8.73 -6.04 9.24
C HIS A 18 -9.54 -4.83 9.70
N LEU A 19 -10.39 -4.27 8.83
CA LEU A 19 -11.22 -3.09 9.13
C LEU A 19 -12.54 -3.45 9.82
N GLY A 20 -13.04 -4.67 9.63
CA GLY A 20 -14.23 -5.20 10.30
C GLY A 20 -15.57 -4.71 9.73
N ASP A 21 -15.70 -3.40 9.49
CA ASP A 21 -16.96 -2.77 9.07
C ASP A 21 -16.83 -1.99 7.75
N ILE A 22 -16.89 -2.71 6.64
CA ILE A 22 -16.93 -2.12 5.28
C ILE A 22 -18.38 -1.99 4.81
N PRO A 23 -18.88 -0.77 4.53
CA PRO A 23 -20.25 -0.57 4.07
C PRO A 23 -20.56 -1.37 2.79
N PRO A 24 -21.76 -1.96 2.67
CA PRO A 24 -22.22 -2.56 1.42
C PRO A 24 -22.15 -1.57 0.25
N GLY A 25 -21.77 -2.06 -0.93
CA GLY A 25 -21.61 -1.22 -2.12
C GLY A 25 -20.27 -0.47 -2.20
N THR A 26 -19.36 -0.67 -1.24
CA THR A 26 -17.96 -0.24 -1.36
C THR A 26 -17.29 -0.95 -2.53
N LYS A 27 -16.66 -0.18 -3.42
CA LYS A 27 -15.87 -0.70 -4.53
C LYS A 27 -14.46 -0.98 -4.03
N CYS A 28 -13.99 -2.20 -4.27
CA CYS A 28 -12.68 -2.66 -3.84
C CYS A 28 -11.83 -3.01 -5.07
N SER A 29 -10.56 -2.65 -5.06
CA SER A 29 -9.57 -3.09 -6.05
C SER A 29 -8.25 -3.38 -5.36
N ALA A 30 -7.41 -4.22 -5.95
CA ALA A 30 -6.04 -4.41 -5.49
C ALA A 30 -5.07 -4.50 -6.66
N VAL A 31 -3.88 -3.94 -6.48
CA VAL A 31 -2.80 -3.97 -7.46
C VAL A 31 -1.55 -4.49 -6.79
N PHE A 32 -0.91 -5.47 -7.42
CA PHE A 32 0.36 -5.99 -6.93
C PHE A 32 1.53 -5.07 -7.29
N PHE A 33 2.35 -4.78 -6.28
CA PHE A 33 3.63 -4.10 -6.38
C PHE A 33 4.72 -5.15 -6.21
N ASP A 34 5.18 -5.68 -7.34
CA ASP A 34 6.34 -6.57 -7.40
C ASP A 34 7.65 -5.83 -7.04
N THR A 35 8.72 -6.58 -6.90
CA THR A 35 10.06 -6.05 -6.55
C THR A 35 10.51 -4.90 -7.46
N GLU A 36 10.24 -4.98 -8.76
CA GLU A 36 10.66 -3.93 -9.70
C GLU A 36 9.80 -2.66 -9.56
N ARG A 37 8.49 -2.80 -9.33
CA ARG A 37 7.61 -1.68 -9.04
C ARG A 37 7.96 -1.01 -7.72
N VAL A 38 8.23 -1.79 -6.68
CA VAL A 38 8.70 -1.29 -5.38
C VAL A 38 10.00 -0.50 -5.54
N ARG A 39 10.98 -1.05 -6.28
CA ARG A 39 12.24 -0.35 -6.55
C ARG A 39 12.00 1.00 -7.23
N ARG A 40 11.12 1.06 -8.25
CA ARG A 40 10.78 2.31 -8.94
C ARG A 40 10.07 3.32 -8.03
N GLU A 41 9.19 2.85 -7.13
CA GLU A 41 8.52 3.71 -6.15
C GLU A 41 9.51 4.34 -5.16
N GLN A 42 10.48 3.55 -4.69
CA GLN A 42 11.56 4.04 -3.82
C GLN A 42 12.45 5.07 -4.53
N GLU A 43 12.82 4.81 -5.78
CA GLU A 43 13.59 5.75 -6.61
C GLU A 43 12.84 7.06 -6.85
N PHE A 44 11.52 6.97 -7.10
CA PHE A 44 10.65 8.12 -7.23
C PHE A 44 10.63 8.96 -5.95
N HIS A 45 10.43 8.33 -4.79
CA HIS A 45 10.45 9.03 -3.48
C HIS A 45 11.81 9.64 -3.18
N ALA A 46 12.90 8.92 -3.44
CA ALA A 46 14.25 9.45 -3.28
C ALA A 46 14.44 10.72 -4.13
N LYS A 47 14.01 10.68 -5.40
CA LYS A 47 14.08 11.85 -6.27
C LYS A 47 13.22 13.00 -5.74
N LEU A 48 12.00 12.73 -5.30
CA LEU A 48 11.09 13.73 -4.75
C LEU A 48 11.68 14.42 -3.51
N TYR A 49 12.21 13.66 -2.55
CA TYR A 49 12.84 14.23 -1.35
C TYR A 49 14.10 15.04 -1.69
N SER A 50 14.91 14.56 -2.64
CA SER A 50 16.07 15.32 -3.11
C SER A 50 15.67 16.65 -3.77
N GLN A 51 14.53 16.70 -4.46
CA GLN A 51 14.00 17.93 -5.07
C GLN A 51 13.43 18.89 -4.01
N ASN A 52 12.94 18.36 -2.90
CA ASN A 52 12.38 19.12 -1.78
C ASN A 52 13.42 19.52 -0.71
N GLY A 53 14.73 19.45 -1.05
CA GLY A 53 15.81 19.95 -0.20
C GLY A 53 16.47 18.91 0.72
N VAL A 54 16.07 17.63 0.67
CA VAL A 54 16.70 16.56 1.44
C VAL A 54 17.91 16.01 0.67
N HIS A 55 19.04 16.69 0.82
CA HIS A 55 20.26 16.37 0.10
C HIS A 55 21.10 15.29 0.78
N ASP A 56 21.02 15.17 2.11
CA ASP A 56 21.72 14.15 2.87
C ASP A 56 21.26 12.73 2.42
N PRO A 57 22.18 11.87 1.93
CA PRO A 57 21.82 10.55 1.42
C PRO A 57 21.30 9.58 2.50
N GLU A 58 21.71 9.71 3.75
CA GLU A 58 21.27 8.85 4.85
C GLU A 58 19.87 9.24 5.30
N ILE A 59 19.63 10.54 5.48
CA ILE A 59 18.30 11.05 5.81
C ILE A 59 17.31 10.69 4.71
N ARG A 60 17.70 10.86 3.44
CA ARG A 60 16.84 10.49 2.31
C ARG A 60 16.51 9.00 2.30
N ARG A 61 17.49 8.12 2.53
CA ARG A 61 17.24 6.67 2.59
C ARG A 61 16.29 6.31 3.73
N ALA A 62 16.46 6.92 4.90
CA ALA A 62 15.58 6.71 6.04
C ALA A 62 14.14 7.17 5.75
N MET A 63 13.97 8.35 5.12
CA MET A 63 12.66 8.86 4.73
C MET A 63 11.96 7.96 3.71
N VAL A 64 12.69 7.46 2.71
CA VAL A 64 12.13 6.50 1.74
C VAL A 64 11.70 5.21 2.46
N ALA A 65 12.55 4.64 3.32
CA ALA A 65 12.23 3.41 4.05
C ALA A 65 11.04 3.56 5.02
N ALA A 66 10.81 4.76 5.55
CA ALA A 66 9.64 5.06 6.38
C ALA A 66 8.33 5.16 5.57
N ASN A 67 8.41 5.50 4.28
CA ASN A 67 7.25 5.80 3.44
C ASN A 67 6.90 4.70 2.43
N VAL A 68 7.90 3.91 2.02
CA VAL A 68 7.77 2.89 0.98
C VAL A 68 8.30 1.56 1.50
N PRO A 69 7.48 0.49 1.51
CA PRO A 69 7.96 -0.85 1.86
C PRO A 69 9.14 -1.29 1.01
N SER A 70 10.01 -2.14 1.55
CA SER A 70 11.12 -2.76 0.80
C SER A 70 10.74 -4.07 0.12
N GLU A 71 9.67 -4.71 0.60
CA GLU A 71 9.21 -6.01 0.13
C GLU A 71 7.98 -5.84 -0.77
N PRO A 72 7.70 -6.80 -1.68
CA PRO A 72 6.49 -6.81 -2.49
C PRO A 72 5.22 -6.74 -1.64
N TYR A 73 4.22 -6.02 -2.13
CA TYR A 73 2.97 -5.81 -1.41
C TYR A 73 1.78 -5.63 -2.37
N TRP A 74 0.58 -5.82 -1.85
CA TRP A 74 -0.66 -5.50 -2.52
C TRP A 74 -1.17 -4.14 -2.06
N LEU A 75 -1.39 -3.22 -3.00
CA LEU A 75 -2.07 -1.95 -2.75
C LEU A 75 -3.57 -2.15 -2.97
N VAL A 76 -4.33 -2.18 -1.88
CA VAL A 76 -5.79 -2.32 -1.88
C VAL A 76 -6.41 -0.93 -1.79
N SER A 77 -7.35 -0.62 -2.69
CA SER A 77 -8.15 0.58 -2.62
C SER A 77 -9.60 0.26 -2.26
N LEU A 78 -10.15 1.05 -1.34
CA LEU A 78 -11.54 1.01 -0.93
C LEU A 78 -12.19 2.35 -1.23
N LYS A 79 -13.22 2.33 -2.08
CA LYS A 79 -13.98 3.51 -2.44
C LYS A 79 -15.44 3.34 -2.00
N PRO A 80 -15.94 4.15 -1.06
CA PRO A 80 -17.35 4.12 -0.67
C PRO A 80 -18.28 4.32 -1.88
N GLY A 81 -19.44 3.66 -1.87
CA GLY A 81 -20.44 3.75 -2.95
C GLY A 81 -21.05 5.15 -3.09
N GLU A 82 -21.65 5.44 -4.25
CA GLU A 82 -22.18 6.77 -4.65
C GLU A 82 -23.22 7.39 -3.69
N ALA A 83 -23.86 6.59 -2.83
CA ALA A 83 -24.75 7.10 -1.78
C ALA A 83 -24.00 7.99 -0.75
N ALA A 84 -22.68 7.80 -0.61
CA ALA A 84 -21.78 8.69 0.11
C ALA A 84 -21.19 9.70 -0.88
N LEU A 85 -21.94 10.74 -1.21
CA LEU A 85 -21.46 11.89 -1.98
C LEU A 85 -20.19 12.46 -1.31
N GLY A 86 -19.02 12.15 -1.87
CA GLY A 86 -17.72 12.63 -1.38
C GLY A 86 -16.82 11.62 -0.66
N GLY A 87 -17.12 10.32 -0.70
CA GLY A 87 -16.25 9.31 -0.06
C GLY A 87 -14.82 9.32 -0.62
N GLU A 88 -13.84 9.63 0.24
CA GLU A 88 -12.43 9.53 -0.09
C GLU A 88 -12.05 8.07 -0.42
N THR A 89 -11.11 7.88 -1.34
CA THR A 89 -10.55 6.55 -1.60
C THR A 89 -9.47 6.28 -0.58
N HIS A 90 -9.68 5.24 0.23
CA HIS A 90 -8.70 4.79 1.21
C HIS A 90 -7.80 3.72 0.59
N PHE A 91 -6.52 3.78 0.91
CA PHE A 91 -5.52 2.84 0.41
C PHE A 91 -4.88 2.10 1.57
N HIS A 92 -4.79 0.77 1.43
CA HIS A 92 -4.16 -0.09 2.42
C HIS A 92 -3.11 -0.95 1.73
N ARG A 93 -1.98 -1.16 2.38
CA ARG A 93 -0.91 -2.03 1.88
C ARG A 93 -0.97 -3.36 2.62
N VAL A 94 -0.93 -4.46 1.88
CA VAL A 94 -0.84 -5.83 2.44
C VAL A 94 0.48 -6.44 2.03
N ASP A 95 1.28 -6.86 3.00
CA ASP A 95 2.53 -7.56 2.76
C ASP A 95 2.26 -8.91 2.07
N ASP A 96 2.87 -9.12 0.91
CA ASP A 96 2.61 -10.29 0.06
C ASP A 96 3.08 -11.61 0.70
N ARG A 97 4.11 -11.54 1.54
CA ARG A 97 4.74 -12.71 2.15
C ARG A 97 4.03 -13.17 3.41
N THR A 98 3.46 -12.22 4.15
CA THR A 98 2.88 -12.46 5.48
C THR A 98 1.37 -12.33 5.50
N GLY A 99 0.75 -11.70 4.49
CA GLY A 99 -0.67 -11.41 4.45
C GLY A 99 -1.13 -10.45 5.54
N LYS A 100 -0.22 -9.61 6.05
CA LYS A 100 -0.53 -8.62 7.09
C LYS A 100 -0.74 -7.25 6.47
N VAL A 101 -1.71 -6.50 6.98
CA VAL A 101 -1.85 -5.08 6.65
C VAL A 101 -0.67 -4.31 7.25
N LEU A 102 0.03 -3.56 6.41
CA LEU A 102 1.12 -2.69 6.81
C LEU A 102 0.56 -1.39 7.39
N ALA A 103 1.21 -0.87 8.43
CA ALA A 103 0.85 0.42 9.00
C ALA A 103 1.00 1.54 7.96
N GLU A 104 0.14 2.55 8.05
CA GLU A 104 0.30 3.74 7.22
C GLU A 104 1.62 4.45 7.56
N PRO A 105 2.30 5.01 6.55
CA PRO A 105 3.49 5.81 6.78
C PRO A 105 3.14 7.04 7.64
N SER A 106 4.00 7.35 8.60
CA SER A 106 3.85 8.45 9.57
C SER A 106 4.37 9.79 9.05
#